data_AF-A0A5R9C746-F1
#
_entry.id   AF-A0A5R9C746-F1
#
_cell.length_a   1.000
_cell.length_b   1.000
_cell.length_c   1.000
_cell.angle_alpha   90.00
_cell.angle_beta   90.00
_cell.angle_gamma   90.00
#
_symmetry.space_group_name_H-M   'P 1'
#
loop_
_entity.id
_entity.type
_entity.pdbx_description
1 polymer ?
#
loop_
_entity_poly.entity_id
_entity_poly.type
_entity_poly.pdbx_seq_one_letter_code
_entity_poly.pdbx_strand_id
1 'polypeptide(L)'
;MKNLILGVTTLSLLLSGCASEEPADESLPSEDETISMPEEEDDGENDEATEEELDTLNAYGVSAGHPIVVDVGMDILENGGNAVDAAIAIAFAVSVVEPFTSVVGGGGVTLVHEQGQDPESYDYREVVPENGIP
;
A
#
# COMPACT_ATOMS: atom_id res chain seq x y z
N MET A 1 18.74 39.16 -27.45
CA MET A 1 18.75 37.99 -26.55
C MET A 1 19.25 38.35 -25.14
N LYS A 2 18.67 39.36 -24.46
CA LYS A 2 19.05 39.72 -23.07
C LYS A 2 17.88 40.17 -22.17
N ASN A 3 16.62 40.12 -22.63
CA ASN A 3 15.49 40.73 -21.91
C ASN A 3 14.37 39.74 -21.54
N LEU A 4 14.61 38.42 -21.64
CA LEU A 4 13.59 37.40 -21.38
C LEU A 4 13.75 36.69 -20.02
N ILE A 5 14.89 36.87 -19.34
CA ILE A 5 15.18 36.16 -18.07
C ILE A 5 14.77 36.99 -16.84
N LEU A 6 14.47 38.29 -17.00
CA LEU A 6 14.16 39.18 -15.88
C LEU A 6 12.67 39.21 -15.47
N GLY A 7 11.79 38.50 -16.20
CA GLY A 7 10.34 38.55 -15.99
C GLY A 7 9.71 37.37 -15.24
N VAL A 8 10.45 36.27 -15.03
CA VAL A 8 9.89 35.03 -14.46
C VAL A 8 10.15 34.92 -12.95
N THR A 9 11.17 35.61 -12.43
CA THR A 9 11.55 35.56 -11.00
C THR A 9 10.71 36.44 -10.08
N THR A 10 9.80 37.27 -10.60
CA THR A 10 8.92 38.14 -9.79
C THR A 10 7.55 37.55 -9.46
N LEU A 11 7.26 36.30 -9.87
CA LEU A 11 5.97 35.64 -9.56
C LEU A 11 6.04 34.66 -8.36
N SER A 12 7.22 34.45 -7.76
CA SER A 12 7.40 33.57 -6.58
C SER A 12 7.28 34.26 -5.22
N LEU A 13 6.52 35.37 -5.09
CA LEU A 13 6.55 36.14 -3.84
C LEU A 13 5.24 36.82 -3.43
N LEU A 14 4.10 36.13 -3.60
CA LEU A 14 2.87 36.51 -2.90
C LEU A 14 2.12 35.30 -2.36
N LEU A 15 1.83 35.38 -1.05
CA LEU A 15 1.01 34.53 -0.19
C LEU A 15 1.71 33.38 0.54
N SER A 16 2.62 33.82 1.40
CA SER A 16 2.72 33.38 2.80
C SER A 16 1.36 33.45 3.53
N GLY A 17 1.08 32.45 4.35
CA GLY A 17 0.61 32.68 5.72
C GLY A 17 -0.88 32.44 6.02
N CYS A 18 -1.16 31.30 6.65
CA CYS A 18 -1.87 31.29 7.94
C CYS A 18 -1.33 30.12 8.78
N ALA A 19 -0.94 30.45 10.01
CA ALA A 19 -0.33 29.59 10.99
C ALA A 19 -1.38 29.07 11.99
N SER A 20 -1.17 27.87 12.53
CA SER A 20 -1.29 27.59 13.97
C SER A 20 -0.63 26.26 14.30
N GLU A 21 0.16 26.24 15.37
CA GLU A 21 0.99 25.14 15.87
C GLU A 21 0.51 24.68 17.26
N GLU A 22 0.29 23.36 17.41
CA GLU A 22 0.32 22.44 18.58
C GLU A 22 -0.49 22.74 19.89
N PRO A 23 -0.77 21.77 20.82
CA PRO A 23 -0.26 20.40 20.93
C PRO A 23 -1.22 19.25 21.32
N ALA A 24 -0.64 18.05 21.35
CA ALA A 24 -1.11 16.73 21.73
C ALA A 24 -2.17 16.66 22.86
N ASP A 25 -3.18 15.82 22.64
CA ASP A 25 -3.92 15.16 23.72
C ASP A 25 -3.88 13.64 23.49
N GLU A 26 -3.28 13.00 24.47
CA GLU A 26 -3.07 11.57 24.59
C GLU A 26 -4.28 11.00 25.35
N SER A 27 -5.25 10.44 24.64
CA SER A 27 -6.29 9.62 25.27
C SER A 27 -6.63 8.43 24.39
N LEU A 28 -6.11 7.26 24.78
CA LEU A 28 -6.50 5.95 24.27
C LEU A 28 -8.00 5.76 24.45
N PRO A 29 -8.78 5.43 23.40
CA PRO A 29 -10.11 4.87 23.60
C PRO A 29 -9.98 3.43 24.05
N SER A 30 -10.61 3.16 25.18
CA SER A 30 -10.78 1.86 25.82
C SER A 30 -11.34 0.80 24.87
N GLU A 31 -10.84 -0.42 25.02
CA GLU A 31 -11.40 -1.66 24.50
C GLU A 31 -12.87 -1.79 24.96
N ASP A 32 -13.84 -1.57 24.06
CA ASP A 32 -15.18 -2.18 24.03
C ASP A 32 -16.04 -1.51 22.95
N GLU A 33 -15.83 -1.87 21.67
CA GLU A 33 -16.87 -1.67 20.65
C GLU A 33 -16.97 -3.00 19.89
N THR A 34 -17.98 -3.76 20.30
CA THR A 34 -18.39 -5.01 19.67
C THR A 34 -18.74 -4.70 18.21
N ILE A 35 -17.97 -5.21 17.25
CA ILE A 35 -18.28 -5.08 15.83
C ILE A 35 -19.55 -5.89 15.54
N SER A 36 -20.70 -5.21 15.54
CA SER A 36 -21.94 -5.72 14.98
C SER A 36 -21.95 -5.43 13.48
N MET A 37 -21.96 -6.50 12.66
CA MET A 37 -22.20 -6.40 11.22
C MET A 37 -23.52 -5.66 10.95
N PRO A 38 -23.55 -4.68 10.03
CA PRO A 38 -24.80 -4.08 9.57
C PRO A 38 -25.60 -5.11 8.76
N GLU A 39 -26.92 -5.09 8.91
CA GLU A 39 -27.84 -5.84 8.06
C GLU A 39 -27.95 -5.13 6.71
N GLU A 40 -27.81 -5.88 5.61
CA GLU A 40 -27.96 -5.39 4.24
C GLU A 40 -29.45 -5.12 3.95
N GLU A 41 -29.85 -3.85 3.82
CA GLU A 41 -31.14 -3.48 3.22
C GLU A 41 -30.92 -3.26 1.71
N ASP A 42 -31.56 -4.12 0.92
CA ASP A 42 -31.68 -4.05 -0.54
C ASP A 42 -32.71 -2.97 -0.92
N ASP A 43 -32.25 -1.79 -1.33
CA ASP A 43 -33.07 -0.79 -2.02
C ASP A 43 -32.54 -0.50 -3.43
N GLY A 44 -33.29 -1.00 -4.41
CA GLY A 44 -32.95 -0.88 -5.82
C GLY A 44 -32.84 0.55 -6.34
N GLU A 45 -31.86 0.69 -7.25
CA GLU A 45 -31.82 1.58 -8.42
C GLU A 45 -31.49 3.06 -8.17
N ASN A 46 -30.19 3.38 -8.29
CA ASN A 46 -29.62 4.46 -9.12
C ASN A 46 -28.14 4.17 -9.43
N ASP A 47 -27.83 3.83 -10.69
CA ASP A 47 -26.47 3.58 -11.23
C ASP A 47 -25.65 4.88 -11.42
N GLU A 48 -25.45 5.66 -10.36
CA GLU A 48 -24.40 6.69 -10.33
C GLU A 48 -23.56 6.49 -9.08
N ALA A 49 -22.51 5.67 -9.20
CA ALA A 49 -21.46 5.58 -8.21
C ALA A 49 -20.97 7.01 -7.92
N THR A 50 -21.10 7.41 -6.66
CA THR A 50 -20.66 8.74 -6.21
C THR A 50 -19.17 8.90 -6.50
N GLU A 51 -18.67 10.12 -6.77
CA GLU A 51 -17.24 10.30 -7.08
C GLU A 51 -16.30 9.81 -5.96
N GLU A 52 -16.80 9.77 -4.73
CA GLU A 52 -16.12 9.19 -3.56
C GLU A 52 -16.03 7.65 -3.65
N GLU A 53 -17.07 6.99 -4.14
CA GLU A 53 -17.11 5.54 -4.41
C GLU A 53 -16.21 5.16 -5.61
N LEU A 54 -16.16 6.00 -6.64
CA LEU A 54 -15.26 5.83 -7.80
C LEU A 54 -13.78 6.02 -7.44
N ASP A 55 -13.48 6.84 -6.42
CA ASP A 55 -12.13 6.97 -5.87
C ASP A 55 -11.74 5.70 -5.10
N THR A 56 -12.68 5.09 -4.35
CA THR A 56 -12.46 3.79 -3.71
C THR A 56 -12.30 2.64 -4.71
N LEU A 57 -12.96 2.72 -5.88
CA LEU A 57 -12.84 1.73 -6.97
C LEU A 57 -11.48 1.79 -7.70
N ASN A 58 -10.76 2.90 -7.60
CA ASN A 58 -9.38 3.05 -8.09
C ASN A 58 -8.33 2.94 -6.98
N ALA A 59 -8.74 2.52 -5.78
CA ALA A 59 -7.84 2.40 -4.65
C ALA A 59 -6.91 1.18 -4.80
N TYR A 60 -5.65 1.38 -4.42
CA TYR A 60 -4.67 0.32 -4.21
C TYR A 60 -4.19 0.36 -2.75
N GLY A 61 -3.71 -0.77 -2.25
CA GLY A 61 -3.29 -0.86 -0.86
C GLY A 61 -2.37 -2.04 -0.60
N VAL A 62 -1.63 -1.93 0.49
CA VAL A 62 -0.71 -2.95 1.00
C VAL A 62 -1.03 -3.24 2.46
N SER A 63 -1.03 -4.52 2.83
CA SER A 63 -1.17 -4.97 4.21
C SER A 63 -0.02 -5.92 4.55
N ALA A 64 0.70 -5.64 5.63
CA ALA A 64 1.83 -6.43 6.09
C ALA A 64 1.99 -6.32 7.62
N GLY A 65 2.71 -7.28 8.21
CA GLY A 65 2.94 -7.33 9.67
C GLY A 65 3.83 -6.20 10.22
N HIS A 66 4.65 -5.58 9.37
CA HIS A 66 5.57 -4.51 9.74
C HIS A 66 5.26 -3.22 8.96
N PRO A 67 5.13 -2.04 9.63
CA PRO A 67 4.75 -0.79 8.96
C PRO A 67 5.73 -0.37 7.86
N ILE A 68 7.05 -0.45 8.09
CA ILE A 68 8.06 -0.16 7.05
C ILE A 68 7.87 -1.00 5.77
N VAL A 69 7.35 -2.23 5.88
CA VAL A 69 7.10 -3.08 4.72
C VAL A 69 5.88 -2.59 3.95
N VAL A 70 4.86 -2.09 4.66
CA VAL A 70 3.71 -1.41 4.05
C VAL A 70 4.20 -0.19 3.27
N ASP A 71 5.03 0.66 3.88
CA ASP A 71 5.57 1.86 3.24
C ASP A 71 6.33 1.52 1.95
N VAL A 72 7.22 0.51 1.99
CA VAL A 72 7.94 0.05 0.79
C VAL A 72 6.99 -0.43 -0.31
N GLY A 73 5.94 -1.16 0.05
CA GLY A 73 4.95 -1.64 -0.92
C GLY A 73 4.15 -0.49 -1.54
N MET A 74 3.71 0.46 -0.71
CA MET A 74 2.99 1.65 -1.15
C MET A 74 3.86 2.51 -2.07
N ASP A 75 5.14 2.72 -1.73
CA ASP A 75 6.10 3.44 -2.58
C ASP A 75 6.15 2.82 -4.00
N ILE A 76 6.16 1.49 -4.13
CA ILE A 76 6.19 0.84 -5.45
C ILE A 76 4.90 1.08 -6.23
N LEU A 77 3.74 0.99 -5.58
CA LEU A 77 2.44 1.23 -6.22
C LEU A 77 2.29 2.71 -6.63
N GLU A 78 2.68 3.64 -5.77
CA GLU A 78 2.66 5.09 -6.04
C GLU A 78 3.57 5.47 -7.21
N ASN A 79 4.68 4.74 -7.40
CA ASN A 79 5.58 4.91 -8.54
C ASN A 79 5.14 4.16 -9.81
N GLY A 80 3.91 3.62 -9.84
CA GLY A 80 3.30 2.99 -11.01
C GLY A 80 3.68 1.52 -11.22
N GLY A 81 4.23 0.87 -10.20
CA GLY A 81 4.40 -0.59 -10.17
C GLY A 81 3.07 -1.31 -10.04
N ASN A 82 3.01 -2.58 -10.46
CA ASN A 82 1.84 -3.43 -10.25
C ASN A 82 1.89 -4.13 -8.87
N ALA A 83 0.84 -4.88 -8.53
CA ALA A 83 0.76 -5.62 -7.27
C ALA A 83 1.89 -6.65 -7.07
N VAL A 84 2.38 -7.26 -8.16
CA VAL A 84 3.48 -8.22 -8.13
C VAL A 84 4.82 -7.51 -7.89
N ASP A 85 5.06 -6.35 -8.52
CA ASP A 85 6.25 -5.53 -8.28
C ASP A 85 6.34 -5.11 -6.81
N ALA A 86 5.22 -4.66 -6.25
CA ALA A 86 5.12 -4.28 -4.84
C ALA A 86 5.39 -5.50 -3.92
N ALA A 87 4.79 -6.66 -4.21
CA ALA A 87 5.01 -7.88 -3.46
C ALA A 87 6.48 -8.34 -3.46
N ILE A 88 7.20 -8.19 -4.58
CA ILE A 88 8.63 -8.52 -4.69
C ILE A 88 9.47 -7.57 -3.83
N ALA A 89 9.22 -6.26 -3.89
CA ALA A 89 9.93 -5.29 -3.05
C ALA A 89 9.69 -5.55 -1.56
N ILE A 90 8.44 -5.84 -1.18
CA ILE A 90 8.04 -6.27 0.17
C ILE A 90 8.83 -7.50 0.62
N ALA A 91 8.95 -8.53 -0.22
CA ALA A 91 9.67 -9.76 0.12
C ALA A 91 11.15 -9.51 0.46
N PHE A 92 11.81 -8.56 -0.22
CA PHE A 92 13.17 -8.15 0.13
C PHE A 92 13.22 -7.28 1.38
N ALA A 93 12.28 -6.35 1.56
CA ALA A 93 12.24 -5.48 2.73
C ALA A 93 11.98 -6.27 4.02
N VAL A 94 10.99 -7.17 4.02
CA VAL A 94 10.65 -8.01 5.17
C VAL A 94 11.82 -8.90 5.60
N SER A 95 12.66 -9.35 4.65
CA SER A 95 13.88 -10.12 4.96
C SER A 95 14.90 -9.35 5.81
N VAL A 96 14.82 -8.02 5.82
CA VAL A 96 15.70 -7.15 6.62
C VAL A 96 15.05 -6.79 7.95
N VAL A 97 13.77 -6.42 7.94
CA VAL A 97 13.09 -5.89 9.14
C VAL A 97 12.46 -6.98 10.01
N GLU A 98 12.14 -8.15 9.45
CA GLU A 98 11.63 -9.33 10.16
C GLU A 98 12.46 -10.61 9.85
N PRO A 99 13.77 -10.64 10.17
CA PRO A 99 14.66 -11.71 9.74
C PRO A 99 14.39 -13.09 10.36
N PHE A 100 13.51 -13.17 11.35
CA PHE A 100 13.16 -14.43 12.02
C PHE A 100 11.96 -15.14 11.39
N THR A 101 11.16 -14.44 10.58
CA THR A 101 9.92 -14.96 9.99
C THR A 101 10.05 -15.16 8.48
N SER A 102 10.69 -14.21 7.80
CA SER A 102 10.83 -14.18 6.35
C SER A 102 12.28 -13.92 5.98
N VAL A 103 12.84 -14.73 5.09
CA VAL A 103 14.24 -14.62 4.65
C VAL A 103 14.41 -15.01 3.18
N VAL A 104 15.37 -14.40 2.50
CA VAL A 104 15.71 -14.68 1.09
C VAL A 104 16.12 -16.14 0.84
N GLY A 105 16.63 -16.83 1.87
CA GLY A 105 17.09 -18.23 1.75
C GLY A 105 16.01 -19.29 2.01
N GLY A 106 14.76 -18.90 2.25
CA GLY A 106 13.65 -19.81 2.50
C GLY A 106 12.80 -20.10 1.26
N GLY A 107 11.51 -20.32 1.48
CA GLY A 107 10.51 -20.53 0.43
C GLY A 107 9.15 -20.02 0.85
N GLY A 108 8.13 -20.32 0.05
CA GLY A 108 6.78 -19.83 0.28
C GLY A 108 5.81 -20.19 -0.84
N VAL A 109 4.62 -19.61 -0.74
CA VAL A 109 3.58 -19.72 -1.77
C VAL A 109 2.98 -18.35 -1.98
N THR A 110 2.80 -17.96 -3.25
CA THR A 110 2.13 -16.70 -3.62
C THR A 110 0.90 -17.00 -4.47
N LEU A 111 -0.21 -16.33 -4.17
CA LEU A 111 -1.40 -16.33 -5.02
C LEU A 111 -1.46 -15.01 -5.79
N VAL A 112 -1.64 -15.10 -7.10
CA VAL A 112 -1.77 -13.94 -7.99
C VAL A 112 -3.10 -14.02 -8.70
N HIS A 113 -3.83 -12.92 -8.73
CA HIS A 113 -5.07 -12.80 -9.48
C HIS A 113 -4.97 -11.58 -10.38
N GLU A 114 -4.84 -11.83 -11.69
CA GLU A 114 -4.97 -10.79 -12.70
C GLU A 114 -6.45 -10.61 -13.07
N GLN A 115 -6.84 -9.37 -13.38
CA GLN A 115 -8.22 -9.06 -13.72
C GLN A 115 -8.66 -9.87 -14.96
N GLY A 116 -9.78 -10.59 -14.82
CA GLY A 116 -10.35 -11.41 -15.90
C GLY A 116 -9.64 -12.75 -16.12
N GLN A 117 -8.70 -13.14 -15.27
CA GLN A 117 -8.04 -14.45 -15.29
C GLN A 117 -8.41 -15.26 -14.04
N ASP A 118 -8.27 -16.59 -14.13
CA ASP A 118 -8.37 -17.44 -12.96
C ASP A 118 -7.18 -17.18 -12.02
N PRO A 119 -7.36 -17.23 -10.68
CA PRO A 119 -6.24 -17.09 -9.75
C PRO A 119 -5.17 -18.18 -9.96
N GLU A 120 -3.90 -17.78 -9.95
CA GLU A 120 -2.75 -18.66 -10.08
C GLU A 120 -1.99 -18.79 -8.77
N SER A 121 -1.42 -19.97 -8.52
CA SER A 121 -0.59 -20.25 -7.35
C SER A 121 0.85 -20.55 -7.75
N TYR A 122 1.80 -19.85 -7.13
CA TYR A 122 3.23 -20.04 -7.30
C TYR A 122 3.80 -20.66 -6.03
N ASP A 123 4.15 -21.94 -6.09
CA ASP A 123 4.80 -22.68 -5.00
C ASP A 123 6.31 -22.70 -5.21
N TYR A 124 7.02 -21.98 -4.35
CA TYR A 124 8.48 -21.90 -4.33
C TYR A 124 9.02 -22.37 -2.98
N ARG A 125 8.32 -23.33 -2.36
CA ARG A 125 8.81 -24.01 -1.16
C ARG A 125 10.12 -24.74 -1.45
N GLU A 126 10.89 -24.87 -0.40
CA GLU A 126 12.17 -25.53 -0.38
C GLU A 126 12.02 -26.99 -0.79
N VAL A 127 13.01 -27.49 -1.52
CA VAL A 127 13.11 -28.90 -1.87
C VAL A 127 14.34 -29.49 -1.21
N VAL A 128 14.24 -30.75 -0.81
CA VAL A 128 15.40 -31.49 -0.30
C VAL A 128 16.37 -31.70 -1.48
N PRO A 129 17.67 -31.40 -1.32
CA PRO A 129 18.65 -31.66 -2.36
C PRO A 129 18.71 -33.16 -2.69
N GLU A 130 19.03 -33.51 -3.94
CA GLU A 130 18.98 -34.91 -4.42
C GLU A 130 19.83 -35.88 -3.58
N ASN A 131 20.92 -35.40 -2.98
CA ASN A 131 21.80 -36.20 -2.15
C ASN A 131 21.29 -36.40 -0.71
N GLY A 132 20.19 -35.73 -0.32
CA GLY A 132 19.57 -35.83 1.00
C GLY A 132 20.43 -35.26 2.14
N ILE A 133 21.49 -34.52 1.83
CA ILE A 133 22.37 -33.88 2.81
C ILE A 133 22.03 -32.39 2.84
N PRO A 134 21.63 -31.83 3.99
CA PRO A 134 21.40 -30.39 4.13
C PRO A 134 22.69 -29.57 3.95
#